data_AF-A0A3D5PYQ9-F1
#
_entry.id   AF-A0A3D5PYQ9-F1
#
_cell.length_a   1.000
_cell.length_b   1.000
_cell.length_c   1.000
_cell.angle_alpha   90.00
_cell.angle_beta   90.00
_cell.angle_gamma   90.00
#
_symmetry.space_group_name_H-M   'P 1'
#
loop_
_entity.id
_entity.type
_entity.pdbx_description
1 polymer ?
#
loop_
_entity_poly.entity_id
_entity_poly.type
_entity_poly.pdbx_seq_one_letter_code
_entity_poly.pdbx_strand_id
1 'polypeptide(L)'
;MKKIFKGLGIGFIALALVVGVGANNTSATTTYAVNAITETGALTVTGGAALTLVGTTASTWSTVAGDLTVESGTTTAGSLHLISDENTTDAINIDATAGGIDIDITGTATEDFNVTNTGGSIVLIATEAIADAINIDATGTAGGVDIDTTDGAIALTAAGAVEGDMTLTVGDDYVANVTGIWDNNVTGAATLDAASISLDATAASNLTVTGAGADLTLASVLGSVAISSTEDAASAISLTANSAGTNDTIVITNTPGTAAGAITLAATAGGITLTAGGAINLTATSDVVVPANIGVTFGTGEKIEGDSTDLTVTSGGAINLTATSDVVVPANIGVTFGTGEKIEGDSTDLTVTSGGLITLTATGNTVVTNAAVINGAFTASEAIIFSGIETIAAGGTTTALDLTESLHSIDADVGGDIFTLADGTIGQVMTITMVSATGIATVTPANLAGGTSVTMNAEGETVMLQFVDTQWYIIGGNAYTVI
;
A
#
# COMPACT_ATOMS: atom_id res chain seq x y z
N MET A 1 67.13 -47.74 102.12
CA MET A 1 68.58 -47.79 102.38
C MET A 1 69.01 -46.49 103.06
N LYS A 2 68.78 -46.41 104.38
CA LYS A 2 69.24 -45.34 105.28
C LYS A 2 70.56 -45.82 105.90
N LYS A 3 71.55 -44.93 106.01
CA LYS A 3 72.92 -45.10 106.55
C LYS A 3 73.99 -45.34 105.47
N ILE A 4 74.53 -44.25 104.93
CA ILE A 4 75.96 -44.11 104.52
C ILE A 4 76.37 -42.64 104.29
N PHE A 5 75.44 -41.69 104.11
CA PHE A 5 75.82 -40.29 103.91
C PHE A 5 75.88 -39.48 105.23
N LYS A 6 76.98 -39.62 105.97
CA LYS A 6 77.44 -38.64 106.98
C LYS A 6 78.96 -38.55 106.83
N GLY A 7 79.44 -37.66 105.96
CA GLY A 7 80.89 -37.51 105.78
C GLY A 7 81.33 -36.34 104.91
N LEU A 8 80.60 -35.97 103.86
CA LEU A 8 81.01 -34.89 102.97
C LEU A 8 79.96 -33.78 102.93
N GLY A 9 80.27 -32.65 103.54
CA GLY A 9 79.54 -31.40 103.40
C GLY A 9 79.74 -30.80 102.01
N ILE A 10 78.93 -31.26 101.06
CA ILE A 10 78.76 -30.62 99.76
C ILE A 10 77.35 -30.06 99.71
N GLY A 11 77.28 -28.73 99.68
CA GLY A 11 76.04 -27.98 99.59
C GLY A 11 75.26 -28.33 98.33
N PHE A 12 73.96 -28.08 98.37
CA PHE A 12 73.05 -28.14 97.25
C PHE A 12 73.62 -27.34 96.06
N ILE A 13 74.32 -28.03 95.18
CA ILE A 13 74.54 -27.56 93.81
C ILE A 13 73.25 -27.93 93.11
N ALA A 14 72.51 -26.92 92.64
CA ALA A 14 71.48 -27.11 91.65
C ALA A 14 72.13 -27.85 90.48
N LEU A 15 71.91 -29.16 90.40
CA LEU A 15 72.31 -29.96 89.28
C LEU A 15 71.41 -29.53 88.13
N ALA A 16 71.84 -28.50 87.39
CA ALA A 16 71.43 -28.36 86.02
C ALA A 16 71.91 -29.65 85.35
N LEU A 17 71.01 -30.63 85.22
CA LEU A 17 71.24 -31.81 84.42
C LEU A 17 71.27 -31.33 82.97
N VAL A 18 72.43 -30.80 82.56
CA VAL A 18 72.75 -30.56 81.16
C VAL A 18 73.00 -31.95 80.59
N VAL A 19 71.96 -32.58 80.05
CA VAL A 19 72.12 -33.78 79.22
C VAL A 19 72.70 -33.32 77.88
N GLY A 20 73.97 -32.93 77.88
CA GLY A 20 74.69 -32.60 76.66
C GLY A 20 75.00 -33.89 75.91
N VAL A 21 74.19 -34.22 74.89
CA VAL A 21 74.59 -35.17 73.86
C VAL A 21 75.40 -34.40 72.82
N GLY A 22 76.68 -34.77 72.68
CA GLY A 22 77.66 -34.07 71.87
C GLY A 22 77.28 -33.96 70.40
N ALA A 23 77.64 -32.84 69.79
CA ALA A 23 77.69 -32.65 68.34
C ALA A 23 78.47 -33.82 67.72
N ASN A 24 77.92 -34.47 66.69
CA ASN A 24 78.45 -35.62 65.93
C ASN A 24 77.89 -37.02 66.28
N ASN A 25 76.61 -37.15 66.65
CA ASN A 25 75.94 -38.46 66.60
C ASN A 25 74.75 -38.45 65.64
N THR A 26 74.99 -38.85 64.40
CA THR A 26 74.03 -38.86 63.30
C THR A 26 72.99 -39.99 63.39
N SER A 27 72.91 -40.74 64.51
CA SER A 27 71.89 -41.78 64.74
C SER A 27 71.73 -42.19 66.22
N ALA A 28 71.48 -41.23 67.13
CA ALA A 28 70.96 -41.53 68.47
C ALA A 28 69.50 -41.06 68.60
N THR A 29 68.56 -41.98 68.42
CA THR A 29 67.15 -41.75 68.78
C THR A 29 67.05 -41.70 70.30
N THR A 30 66.90 -40.52 70.89
CA THR A 30 66.61 -40.35 72.31
C THR A 30 65.12 -40.03 72.47
N THR A 31 64.36 -40.92 73.12
CA THR A 31 62.94 -40.70 73.42
C THR A 31 62.83 -40.07 74.81
N TYR A 32 62.39 -38.82 74.89
CA TYR A 32 62.06 -38.17 76.16
C TYR A 32 60.54 -38.14 76.34
N ALA A 33 60.05 -38.69 77.45
CA ALA A 33 58.67 -38.49 77.88
C ALA A 33 58.58 -37.16 78.65
N VAL A 34 58.43 -36.05 77.94
CA VAL A 34 58.21 -34.73 78.55
C VAL A 34 56.72 -34.55 78.77
N ASN A 35 56.28 -34.62 80.03
CA ASN A 35 54.84 -34.58 80.36
C ASN A 35 54.26 -33.16 80.33
N ALA A 36 55.10 -32.11 80.45
CA ALA A 36 54.76 -30.70 80.25
C ALA A 36 56.02 -29.80 80.27
N ILE A 37 56.01 -28.70 79.50
CA ILE A 37 56.90 -27.54 79.66
C ILE A 37 56.04 -26.46 80.33
N THR A 38 56.27 -26.17 81.61
CA THR A 38 55.32 -25.40 82.46
C THR A 38 55.81 -24.00 82.84
N GLU A 39 57.03 -23.62 82.46
CA GLU A 39 57.53 -22.26 82.67
C GLU A 39 57.49 -21.48 81.35
N THR A 40 57.44 -20.15 81.46
CA THR A 40 57.37 -19.12 80.40
C THR A 40 58.48 -19.19 79.33
N GLY A 41 59.27 -20.26 79.27
CA GLY A 41 60.36 -20.48 78.33
C GLY A 41 59.88 -21.08 77.01
N ALA A 42 60.40 -20.54 75.90
CA ALA A 42 60.15 -21.08 74.57
C ALA A 42 60.84 -22.45 74.37
N LEU A 43 60.16 -23.38 73.70
CA LEU A 43 60.82 -24.54 73.10
C LEU A 43 61.55 -24.06 71.83
N THR A 44 62.87 -23.92 71.91
CA THR A 44 63.70 -23.57 70.74
C THR A 44 64.37 -24.81 70.18
N VAL A 45 64.05 -25.18 68.94
CA VAL A 45 64.78 -26.21 68.18
C VAL A 45 65.82 -25.52 67.30
N THR A 46 67.06 -25.48 67.77
CA THR A 46 68.19 -24.86 67.05
C THR A 46 68.99 -25.92 66.30
N GLY A 47 68.74 -26.06 64.99
CA GLY A 47 69.47 -26.96 64.10
C GLY A 47 68.61 -27.32 62.90
N GLY A 48 69.21 -27.50 61.71
CA GLY A 48 68.50 -27.74 60.44
C GLY A 48 67.73 -29.07 60.33
N ALA A 49 67.33 -29.69 61.44
CA ALA A 49 66.49 -30.89 61.48
C ALA A 49 65.01 -30.49 61.62
N ALA A 50 64.11 -31.26 60.99
CA ALA A 50 62.68 -31.04 61.08
C ALA A 50 62.13 -31.37 62.48
N LEU A 51 61.15 -30.59 62.94
CA LEU A 51 60.30 -30.95 64.06
C LEU A 51 59.10 -31.76 63.52
N THR A 52 58.97 -33.02 63.94
CA THR A 52 57.84 -33.88 63.57
C THR A 52 57.01 -34.20 64.80
N LEU A 53 55.72 -33.89 64.79
CA LEU A 53 54.75 -34.27 65.81
C LEU A 53 53.91 -35.44 65.27
N VAL A 54 53.95 -36.58 65.94
CA VAL A 54 53.16 -37.78 65.57
C VAL A 54 52.28 -38.16 66.75
N GLY A 55 50.97 -38.27 66.54
CA GLY A 55 50.01 -38.65 67.57
C GLY A 55 48.76 -39.30 66.98
N THR A 56 48.05 -40.10 67.77
CA THR A 56 46.77 -40.74 67.39
C THR A 56 45.54 -39.86 67.69
N THR A 57 45.76 -38.66 68.21
CA THR A 57 44.76 -37.65 68.57
C THR A 57 45.17 -36.29 68.02
N ALA A 58 44.24 -35.35 67.89
CA ALA A 58 44.53 -34.00 67.44
C ALA A 58 45.61 -33.33 68.30
N SER A 59 46.57 -32.67 67.65
CA SER A 59 47.51 -31.77 68.31
C SER A 59 46.92 -30.37 68.33
N THR A 60 46.80 -29.77 69.51
CA THR A 60 46.20 -28.44 69.67
C THR A 60 47.27 -27.40 69.98
N TRP A 61 47.33 -26.33 69.19
CA TRP A 61 48.18 -25.17 69.46
C TRP A 61 47.26 -24.01 69.82
N SER A 62 47.40 -23.46 71.02
CA SER A 62 46.46 -22.47 71.55
C SER A 62 47.16 -21.46 72.44
N THR A 63 46.69 -20.22 72.40
CA THR A 63 47.09 -19.09 73.22
C THR A 63 45.86 -18.57 73.97
N VAL A 64 46.05 -18.11 75.21
CA VAL A 64 44.91 -17.67 76.06
C VAL A 64 44.61 -16.16 75.89
N ALA A 65 45.52 -15.38 75.29
CA ALA A 65 45.37 -13.93 75.17
C ALA A 65 46.18 -13.24 74.04
N GLY A 66 46.98 -13.97 73.26
CA GLY A 66 47.84 -13.39 72.22
C GLY A 66 47.76 -14.19 70.92
N ASP A 67 48.45 -13.74 69.88
CA ASP A 67 48.36 -14.38 68.56
C ASP A 67 49.28 -15.59 68.46
N LEU A 68 48.89 -16.56 67.65
CA LEU A 68 49.79 -17.61 67.17
C LEU A 68 50.39 -17.14 65.84
N THR A 69 51.69 -16.84 65.82
CA THR A 69 52.41 -16.52 64.58
C THR A 69 53.11 -17.77 64.05
N VAL A 70 52.82 -18.13 62.80
CA VAL A 70 53.56 -19.14 62.04
C VAL A 70 54.24 -18.43 60.89
N GLU A 71 55.58 -18.34 60.93
CA GLU A 71 56.36 -17.58 59.97
C GLU A 71 57.42 -18.47 59.31
N SER A 72 57.55 -18.34 57.99
CA SER A 72 58.59 -19.00 57.19
C SER A 72 59.46 -17.93 56.53
N GLY A 73 60.73 -17.81 56.94
CA GLY A 73 61.75 -17.12 56.14
C GLY A 73 61.98 -15.61 56.33
N THR A 74 62.09 -15.11 57.56
CA THR A 74 62.34 -13.68 57.88
C THR A 74 63.59 -13.05 57.21
N THR A 75 64.68 -13.81 57.04
CA THR A 75 65.93 -13.32 56.42
C THR A 75 66.22 -13.97 55.06
N THR A 76 65.49 -15.02 54.71
CA THR A 76 65.62 -15.78 53.45
C THR A 76 64.28 -16.42 53.17
N ALA A 77 63.68 -16.12 52.02
CA ALA A 77 62.33 -16.56 51.69
C ALA A 77 62.16 -18.08 51.88
N GLY A 78 61.04 -18.47 52.49
CA GLY A 78 60.62 -19.85 52.67
C GLY A 78 59.13 -20.00 52.40
N SER A 79 58.68 -21.21 52.07
CA SER A 79 57.26 -21.51 51.90
C SER A 79 56.64 -22.02 53.20
N LEU A 80 55.34 -21.81 53.34
CA LEU A 80 54.49 -22.50 54.29
C LEU A 80 53.64 -23.50 53.49
N HIS A 81 53.77 -24.79 53.77
CA HIS A 81 52.96 -25.85 53.14
C HIS A 81 52.00 -26.45 54.17
N LEU A 82 50.70 -26.39 53.88
CA LEU A 82 49.65 -27.08 54.64
C LEU A 82 49.06 -28.14 53.71
N ILE A 83 49.06 -29.40 54.16
CA ILE A 83 48.58 -30.54 53.37
C ILE A 83 47.68 -31.38 54.28
N SER A 84 46.52 -31.76 53.78
CA SER A 84 45.65 -32.77 54.39
C SER A 84 45.28 -33.80 53.33
N ASP A 85 45.46 -35.08 53.66
CA ASP A 85 45.11 -36.21 52.78
C ASP A 85 43.68 -36.73 53.06
N GLU A 86 42.91 -36.01 53.87
CA GLU A 86 41.52 -36.37 54.19
C GLU A 86 40.57 -36.04 53.02
N ASN A 87 39.64 -36.95 52.70
CA ASN A 87 38.64 -36.78 51.64
C ASN A 87 37.25 -36.48 52.23
N THR A 88 37.16 -35.43 53.03
CA THR A 88 35.94 -34.86 53.61
C THR A 88 35.96 -33.33 53.42
N THR A 89 34.82 -32.67 53.63
CA THR A 89 34.66 -31.22 53.39
C THR A 89 35.59 -30.35 54.24
N ASP A 90 36.04 -30.84 55.40
CA ASP A 90 36.77 -30.11 56.44
C ASP A 90 38.24 -30.52 56.57
N ALA A 91 38.80 -31.18 55.56
CA ALA A 91 40.20 -31.64 55.54
C ALA A 91 41.20 -30.54 55.94
N ILE A 92 40.92 -29.28 55.57
CA ILE A 92 41.50 -28.07 56.14
C ILE A 92 40.36 -27.09 56.39
N ASN A 93 40.18 -26.66 57.65
CA ASN A 93 39.17 -25.68 58.04
C ASN A 93 39.82 -24.43 58.64
N ILE A 94 39.42 -23.24 58.16
CA ILE A 94 39.87 -21.93 58.66
C ILE A 94 38.59 -21.14 58.98
N ASP A 95 38.35 -20.87 60.27
CA ASP A 95 37.11 -20.25 60.74
C ASP A 95 37.41 -19.04 61.63
N ALA A 96 36.82 -17.89 61.30
CA ALA A 96 36.87 -16.65 62.06
C ALA A 96 35.45 -16.26 62.52
N THR A 97 34.95 -16.92 63.57
CA THR A 97 33.56 -16.77 64.06
C THR A 97 33.11 -15.36 64.50
N ALA A 98 34.01 -14.38 64.60
CA ALA A 98 33.71 -13.02 65.07
C ALA A 98 34.47 -11.90 64.32
N GLY A 99 35.03 -12.16 63.13
CA GLY A 99 35.83 -11.19 62.38
C GLY A 99 36.06 -11.58 60.93
N GLY A 100 36.94 -10.84 60.24
CA GLY A 100 37.37 -11.13 58.87
C GLY A 100 38.55 -12.11 58.82
N ILE A 101 38.80 -12.63 57.63
CA ILE A 101 40.03 -13.35 57.28
C ILE A 101 40.68 -12.54 56.16
N ASP A 102 41.86 -11.99 56.41
CA ASP A 102 42.64 -11.29 55.39
C ASP A 102 43.59 -12.26 54.68
N ILE A 103 43.61 -12.20 53.35
CA ILE A 103 44.57 -12.94 52.51
C ILE A 103 45.22 -11.93 51.58
N ASP A 104 46.33 -11.37 52.03
CA ASP A 104 47.07 -10.37 51.28
C ASP A 104 48.12 -11.01 50.37
N ILE A 105 48.14 -10.58 49.11
CA ILE A 105 49.17 -10.98 48.13
C ILE A 105 49.74 -9.70 47.52
N THR A 106 50.94 -9.32 47.94
CA THR A 106 51.67 -8.17 47.40
C THR A 106 52.73 -8.67 46.42
N GLY A 107 52.30 -9.01 45.21
CA GLY A 107 53.17 -9.57 44.17
C GLY A 107 53.53 -8.59 43.05
N THR A 108 54.52 -8.95 42.22
CA THR A 108 54.79 -8.27 40.94
C THR A 108 53.93 -8.85 39.81
N ALA A 109 54.00 -8.28 38.59
CA ALA A 109 53.26 -8.82 37.45
C ALA A 109 53.59 -10.32 37.26
N THR A 110 52.59 -11.14 36.94
CA THR A 110 52.65 -12.63 36.78
C THR A 110 52.64 -13.46 38.07
N GLU A 111 52.53 -12.85 39.24
CA GLU A 111 52.30 -13.56 40.51
C GLU A 111 50.81 -13.62 40.81
N ASP A 112 50.26 -14.83 40.94
CA ASP A 112 48.81 -15.07 40.93
C ASP A 112 48.29 -15.68 42.24
N PHE A 113 47.04 -15.38 42.58
CA PHE A 113 46.26 -16.18 43.53
C PHE A 113 45.54 -17.30 42.77
N ASN A 114 46.03 -18.53 42.89
CA ASN A 114 45.43 -19.68 42.21
C ASN A 114 44.52 -20.47 43.15
N VAL A 115 43.25 -20.62 42.77
CA VAL A 115 42.30 -21.53 43.40
C VAL A 115 41.88 -22.58 42.37
N THR A 116 42.42 -23.79 42.50
CA THR A 116 42.08 -24.91 41.61
C THR A 116 41.20 -25.91 42.33
N ASN A 117 39.96 -26.08 41.89
CA ASN A 117 39.07 -27.13 42.38
C ASN A 117 38.82 -28.16 41.27
N THR A 118 39.26 -29.42 41.48
CA THR A 118 39.04 -30.51 40.53
C THR A 118 37.91 -31.40 41.02
N GLY A 119 36.76 -31.39 40.33
CA GLY A 119 35.60 -32.24 40.62
C GLY A 119 34.63 -31.74 41.69
N GLY A 120 34.92 -30.62 42.36
CA GLY A 120 34.02 -29.93 43.31
C GLY A 120 33.54 -28.57 42.82
N SER A 121 32.93 -27.78 43.71
CA SER A 121 32.49 -26.40 43.45
C SER A 121 33.28 -25.39 44.29
N ILE A 122 33.56 -24.22 43.71
CA ILE A 122 33.98 -23.04 44.48
C ILE A 122 32.71 -22.26 44.83
N VAL A 123 32.52 -21.92 46.09
CA VAL A 123 31.32 -21.23 46.59
C VAL A 123 31.73 -19.94 47.28
N LEU A 124 31.31 -18.79 46.74
CA LEU A 124 31.49 -17.47 47.35
C LEU A 124 30.11 -16.94 47.72
N ILE A 125 29.90 -16.68 49.01
CA ILE A 125 28.62 -16.19 49.54
C ILE A 125 28.91 -15.02 50.47
N ALA A 126 28.34 -13.86 50.16
CA ALA A 126 28.24 -12.74 51.08
C ALA A 126 26.77 -12.54 51.45
N THR A 127 26.50 -12.39 52.75
CA THR A 127 25.14 -12.17 53.28
C THR A 127 24.96 -10.75 53.84
N GLU A 128 25.97 -9.89 53.62
CA GLU A 128 25.94 -8.49 54.04
C GLU A 128 24.96 -7.69 53.19
N ALA A 129 24.17 -6.81 53.81
CA ALA A 129 23.17 -5.99 53.15
C ALA A 129 23.75 -4.64 52.67
N ILE A 130 24.84 -4.69 51.91
CA ILE A 130 25.48 -3.53 51.25
C ILE A 130 25.64 -3.83 49.75
N ALA A 131 25.77 -2.78 48.93
CA ALA A 131 25.84 -2.92 47.47
C ALA A 131 27.03 -3.79 47.00
N ASP A 132 28.18 -3.65 47.66
CA ASP A 132 29.45 -4.27 47.23
C ASP A 132 29.83 -5.46 48.13
N ALA A 133 28.84 -6.25 48.55
CA ALA A 133 29.05 -7.40 49.43
C ALA A 133 30.04 -8.44 48.85
N ILE A 134 30.14 -8.50 47.52
CA ILE A 134 31.23 -9.15 46.79
C ILE A 134 31.75 -8.13 45.77
N ASN A 135 33.03 -7.80 45.85
CA ASN A 135 33.70 -6.92 44.90
C ASN A 135 34.73 -7.71 44.08
N ILE A 136 34.69 -7.55 42.76
CA ILE A 136 35.65 -8.16 41.81
C ILE A 136 36.16 -7.03 40.92
N ASP A 137 37.30 -6.47 41.31
CA ASP A 137 37.87 -5.28 40.66
C ASP A 137 39.18 -5.62 39.94
N ALA A 138 39.23 -5.26 38.65
CA ALA A 138 40.44 -5.32 37.83
C ALA A 138 40.87 -3.89 37.42
N THR A 139 41.31 -3.07 38.39
CA THR A 139 41.49 -1.61 38.21
C THR A 139 42.75 -1.18 37.42
N GLY A 140 43.57 -2.13 36.95
CA GLY A 140 44.77 -1.81 36.18
C GLY A 140 44.44 -1.22 34.79
N THR A 141 45.39 -0.51 34.17
CA THR A 141 45.19 0.11 32.83
C THR A 141 44.92 -0.89 31.69
N ALA A 142 45.09 -2.19 31.94
CA ALA A 142 44.73 -3.30 31.07
C ALA A 142 43.97 -4.40 31.85
N GLY A 143 43.37 -4.04 32.98
CA GLY A 143 42.64 -4.98 33.82
C GLY A 143 41.37 -5.46 33.12
N GLY A 144 41.07 -6.75 33.29
CA GLY A 144 39.87 -7.40 32.80
C GLY A 144 39.44 -8.49 33.77
N VAL A 145 38.18 -8.89 33.68
CA VAL A 145 37.63 -10.03 34.40
C VAL A 145 37.21 -11.04 33.36
N ASP A 146 37.93 -12.16 33.28
CA ASP A 146 37.62 -13.25 32.36
C ASP A 146 36.73 -14.27 33.08
N ILE A 147 35.59 -14.59 32.45
CA ILE A 147 34.68 -15.63 32.92
C ILE A 147 34.40 -16.54 31.73
N ASP A 148 35.04 -17.70 31.73
CA ASP A 148 34.95 -18.66 30.64
C ASP A 148 34.28 -19.95 31.07
N THR A 149 33.55 -20.54 30.13
CA THR A 149 33.02 -21.90 30.25
C THR A 149 33.27 -22.62 28.91
N THR A 150 33.56 -23.93 28.94
CA THR A 150 33.82 -24.68 27.70
C THR A 150 32.53 -25.15 27.02
N ASP A 151 31.57 -25.64 27.82
CA ASP A 151 30.29 -26.20 27.35
C ASP A 151 29.07 -25.66 28.10
N GLY A 152 29.28 -24.92 29.20
CA GLY A 152 28.23 -24.42 30.08
C GLY A 152 27.68 -23.06 29.67
N ALA A 153 26.59 -22.64 30.32
CA ALA A 153 26.14 -21.26 30.25
C ALA A 153 26.69 -20.47 31.44
N ILE A 154 26.98 -19.19 31.23
CA ILE A 154 27.18 -18.23 32.32
C ILE A 154 25.80 -17.64 32.62
N ALA A 155 25.23 -18.01 33.77
CA ALA A 155 23.93 -17.50 34.20
C ALA A 155 24.13 -16.37 35.21
N LEU A 156 23.80 -15.14 34.81
CA LEU A 156 23.65 -14.00 35.72
C LEU A 156 22.17 -13.83 36.02
N THR A 157 21.81 -13.74 37.29
CA THR A 157 20.41 -13.61 37.71
C THR A 157 20.31 -12.64 38.88
N ALA A 158 19.57 -11.56 38.68
CA ALA A 158 19.21 -10.62 39.72
C ALA A 158 17.77 -10.92 40.20
N ALA A 159 17.64 -11.81 41.20
CA ALA A 159 16.35 -12.22 41.74
C ALA A 159 15.98 -11.36 42.97
N GLY A 160 15.35 -10.20 42.76
CA GLY A 160 14.90 -9.31 43.84
C GLY A 160 13.70 -8.45 43.43
N ALA A 161 12.69 -8.34 44.29
CA ALA A 161 11.39 -7.75 43.95
C ALA A 161 11.33 -6.21 43.91
N VAL A 162 12.44 -5.51 44.16
CA VAL A 162 12.42 -4.03 44.20
C VAL A 162 13.54 -3.38 43.36
N GLU A 163 14.67 -4.03 43.12
CA GLU A 163 15.83 -3.45 42.39
C GLU A 163 16.67 -4.54 41.69
N GLY A 164 16.03 -5.63 41.23
CA GLY A 164 16.68 -6.78 40.59
C GLY A 164 17.19 -6.50 39.17
N ASP A 165 17.68 -5.30 38.90
CA ASP A 165 18.17 -4.92 37.59
C ASP A 165 19.63 -5.38 37.43
N MET A 166 19.94 -5.98 36.29
CA MET A 166 21.33 -6.10 35.86
C MET A 166 21.68 -4.86 35.05
N THR A 167 22.56 -4.01 35.59
CA THR A 167 23.05 -2.83 34.88
C THR A 167 24.44 -3.10 34.33
N LEU A 168 24.63 -2.93 33.02
CA LEU A 168 25.94 -2.88 32.40
C LEU A 168 26.23 -1.43 31.98
N THR A 169 27.18 -0.79 32.65
CA THR A 169 27.65 0.54 32.27
C THR A 169 29.01 0.40 31.59
N VAL A 170 29.10 0.86 30.35
CA VAL A 170 30.37 0.97 29.60
C VAL A 170 30.66 2.46 29.36
N GLY A 171 31.92 2.86 29.48
CA GLY A 171 32.34 4.26 29.24
C GLY A 171 32.38 4.63 27.75
N ASP A 172 32.60 3.63 26.89
CA ASP A 172 32.70 3.74 25.43
C ASP A 172 31.69 2.78 24.76
N ASP A 173 32.08 2.09 23.69
CA ASP A 173 31.22 1.16 22.96
C ASP A 173 31.01 -0.16 23.70
N TYR A 174 29.76 -0.59 23.82
CA TYR A 174 29.43 -1.96 24.15
C TYR A 174 29.44 -2.81 22.88
N VAL A 175 30.30 -3.83 22.83
CA VAL A 175 30.40 -4.77 21.70
C VAL A 175 30.04 -6.18 22.16
N ALA A 176 28.89 -6.68 21.72
CA ALA A 176 28.50 -8.07 21.90
C ALA A 176 28.88 -8.89 20.64
N ASN A 177 30.02 -9.59 20.67
CA ASN A 177 30.42 -10.45 19.57
C ASN A 177 29.75 -11.83 19.69
N VAL A 178 28.69 -12.05 18.91
CA VAL A 178 27.92 -13.30 18.90
C VAL A 178 28.09 -13.98 17.55
N THR A 179 28.63 -15.20 17.54
CA THR A 179 28.81 -16.00 16.30
C THR A 179 27.52 -16.70 15.85
N GLY A 180 26.56 -16.85 16.77
CA GLY A 180 25.23 -17.39 16.51
C GLY A 180 24.16 -16.32 16.54
N ILE A 181 23.05 -16.61 17.23
CA ILE A 181 21.93 -15.69 17.41
C ILE A 181 22.11 -14.96 18.74
N TRP A 182 22.02 -13.63 18.70
CA TRP A 182 21.75 -12.88 19.92
C TRP A 182 20.26 -12.94 20.21
N ASP A 183 19.88 -13.78 21.17
CA ASP A 183 18.48 -13.93 21.58
C ASP A 183 18.15 -12.95 22.70
N ASN A 184 17.25 -12.01 22.42
CA ASN A 184 16.72 -11.05 23.38
C ASN A 184 15.23 -11.38 23.66
N ASN A 185 15.02 -12.44 24.44
CA ASN A 185 13.69 -12.98 24.75
C ASN A 185 13.07 -12.29 25.98
N VAL A 186 12.47 -11.11 25.76
CA VAL A 186 11.76 -10.36 26.80
C VAL A 186 10.27 -10.69 26.76
N THR A 187 9.67 -11.04 27.91
CA THR A 187 8.21 -11.28 28.00
C THR A 187 7.39 -9.98 28.04
N GLY A 188 7.99 -8.89 28.53
CA GLY A 188 7.43 -7.54 28.51
C GLY A 188 7.87 -6.72 27.29
N ALA A 189 7.91 -5.39 27.45
CA ALA A 189 8.43 -4.50 26.44
C ALA A 189 9.97 -4.45 26.48
N ALA A 190 10.60 -4.55 25.31
CA ALA A 190 11.98 -4.12 25.12
C ALA A 190 11.96 -2.70 24.54
N THR A 191 12.60 -1.74 25.20
CA THR A 191 12.75 -0.37 24.72
C THR A 191 14.19 -0.11 24.33
N LEU A 192 14.40 0.57 23.21
CA LEU A 192 15.72 1.01 22.76
C LEU A 192 15.69 2.54 22.67
N ASP A 193 16.24 3.21 23.68
CA ASP A 193 16.40 4.66 23.71
C ASP A 193 17.81 5.00 23.21
N ALA A 194 17.94 5.14 21.90
CA ALA A 194 19.21 5.41 21.23
C ALA A 194 19.02 6.53 20.20
N ALA A 195 20.09 7.28 19.93
CA ALA A 195 20.07 8.34 18.92
C ALA A 195 19.78 7.79 17.50
N SER A 196 20.22 6.56 17.21
CA SER A 196 19.91 5.84 15.98
C SER A 196 19.90 4.33 16.22
N ILE A 197 19.24 3.60 15.32
CA ILE A 197 19.22 2.14 15.26
C ILE A 197 19.56 1.77 13.83
N SER A 198 20.57 0.89 13.64
CA SER A 198 20.95 0.36 12.33
C SER A 198 20.76 -1.15 12.33
N LEU A 199 20.10 -1.65 11.29
CA LEU A 199 19.92 -3.07 11.01
C LEU A 199 20.55 -3.35 9.65
N ASP A 200 21.88 -3.42 9.63
CA ASP A 200 22.67 -3.69 8.42
C ASP A 200 23.17 -5.13 8.47
N ALA A 201 22.80 -5.91 7.44
CA ALA A 201 23.21 -7.30 7.31
C ALA A 201 23.30 -7.68 5.83
N THR A 202 24.20 -8.60 5.51
CA THR A 202 24.30 -9.18 4.16
C THR A 202 23.12 -10.13 3.84
N ALA A 203 22.47 -10.65 4.87
CA ALA A 203 21.27 -11.48 4.75
C ALA A 203 20.00 -10.66 4.99
N ALA A 204 18.84 -11.23 4.61
CA ALA A 204 17.56 -10.60 4.84
C ALA A 204 17.33 -10.30 6.34
N SER A 205 16.99 -9.05 6.66
CA SER A 205 16.55 -8.63 7.98
C SER A 205 15.02 -8.51 8.00
N ASN A 206 14.39 -8.84 9.13
CA ASN A 206 12.94 -8.74 9.29
C ASN A 206 12.56 -7.93 10.54
N LEU A 207 11.43 -7.25 10.45
CA LEU A 207 10.66 -6.79 11.60
C LEU A 207 9.28 -7.43 11.47
N THR A 208 8.84 -8.16 12.49
CA THR A 208 7.60 -8.96 12.40
C THR A 208 6.81 -8.86 13.68
N VAL A 209 5.50 -8.61 13.55
CA VAL A 209 4.52 -8.66 14.63
C VAL A 209 3.52 -9.77 14.30
N THR A 210 3.39 -10.76 15.19
CA THR A 210 2.59 -11.98 14.94
C THR A 210 1.30 -12.05 15.76
N GLY A 211 1.13 -11.16 16.74
CA GLY A 211 -0.06 -11.13 17.59
C GLY A 211 -1.31 -10.68 16.83
N ALA A 212 -2.43 -11.38 17.00
CA ALA A 212 -3.71 -10.97 16.41
C ALA A 212 -4.13 -9.59 16.94
N GLY A 213 -4.36 -8.64 16.04
CA GLY A 213 -4.70 -7.25 16.41
C GLY A 213 -3.54 -6.42 16.94
N ALA A 214 -2.30 -6.90 16.80
CA ALA A 214 -1.10 -6.11 17.08
C ALA A 214 -0.54 -5.53 15.77
N ASP A 215 -0.14 -4.26 15.82
CA ASP A 215 0.35 -3.51 14.67
C ASP A 215 1.86 -3.25 14.76
N LEU A 216 2.55 -3.33 13.63
CA LEU A 216 3.86 -2.69 13.47
C LEU A 216 3.64 -1.22 13.13
N THR A 217 3.93 -0.32 14.06
CA THR A 217 3.86 1.13 13.81
C THR A 217 5.22 1.68 13.42
N LEU A 218 5.31 2.32 12.26
CA LEU A 218 6.47 3.10 11.83
C LEU A 218 6.07 4.59 11.82
N ALA A 219 6.51 5.34 12.81
CA ALA A 219 6.17 6.74 12.98
C ALA A 219 7.43 7.61 13.10
N SER A 220 7.38 8.79 12.48
CA SER A 220 8.38 9.84 12.64
C SER A 220 7.66 11.13 13.01
N VAL A 221 8.02 11.73 14.14
CA VAL A 221 7.44 13.00 14.61
C VAL A 221 8.30 14.13 14.05
N LEU A 222 7.72 14.99 13.21
CA LEU A 222 8.39 16.07 12.45
C LEU A 222 9.40 15.61 11.38
N GLY A 223 9.85 14.36 11.40
CA GLY A 223 10.70 13.78 10.38
C GLY A 223 9.92 13.06 9.27
N SER A 224 10.66 12.38 8.39
CA SER A 224 10.12 11.53 7.34
C SER A 224 10.31 10.05 7.68
N VAL A 225 9.49 9.20 7.07
CA VAL A 225 9.73 7.76 6.97
C VAL A 225 10.11 7.49 5.52
N ALA A 226 11.41 7.25 5.29
CA ALA A 226 11.91 6.91 3.96
C ALA A 226 11.86 5.39 3.76
N ILE A 227 11.34 4.94 2.61
CA ILE A 227 11.34 3.54 2.20
C ILE A 227 11.96 3.49 0.80
N SER A 228 13.08 2.80 0.67
CA SER A 228 13.83 2.73 -0.57
C SER A 228 14.47 1.35 -0.74
N SER A 229 14.60 0.91 -1.99
CA SER A 229 15.34 -0.28 -2.37
C SER A 229 16.17 0.03 -3.61
N THR A 230 17.36 -0.55 -3.69
CA THR A 230 18.25 -0.49 -4.86
C THR A 230 18.32 -1.82 -5.59
N GLU A 231 17.49 -2.79 -5.18
CA GLU A 231 17.47 -4.13 -5.75
C GLU A 231 16.93 -4.13 -7.18
N ASP A 232 17.61 -4.80 -8.11
CA ASP A 232 17.17 -5.01 -9.50
C ASP A 232 16.33 -6.30 -9.60
N ALA A 233 15.18 -6.30 -8.94
CA ALA A 233 14.24 -7.41 -8.96
C ALA A 233 12.79 -6.92 -8.92
N ALA A 234 11.87 -7.76 -9.36
CA ALA A 234 10.45 -7.50 -9.21
C ALA A 234 10.07 -7.35 -7.73
N SER A 235 9.17 -6.42 -7.41
CA SER A 235 8.71 -6.17 -6.04
C SER A 235 9.84 -5.76 -5.07
N ALA A 236 10.88 -5.08 -5.55
CA ALA A 236 11.94 -4.49 -4.72
C ALA A 236 11.39 -3.65 -3.55
N ILE A 237 10.21 -3.08 -3.72
CA ILE A 237 9.33 -2.58 -2.65
C ILE A 237 7.93 -3.15 -2.92
N SER A 238 7.27 -3.70 -1.88
CA SER A 238 5.88 -4.17 -1.97
C SER A 238 5.07 -3.70 -0.77
N LEU A 239 3.83 -3.27 -1.04
CA LEU A 239 2.80 -3.00 -0.03
C LEU A 239 1.65 -3.97 -0.32
N THR A 240 1.44 -4.93 0.57
CA THR A 240 0.49 -6.02 0.35
C THR A 240 -0.38 -6.20 1.59
N ALA A 241 -1.69 -6.29 1.40
CA ALA A 241 -2.64 -6.79 2.38
C ALA A 241 -3.27 -8.07 1.81
N ASN A 242 -2.99 -9.21 2.44
CA ASN A 242 -3.32 -10.54 1.94
C ASN A 242 -3.73 -11.52 3.06
N SER A 243 -4.54 -11.05 3.99
CA SER A 243 -5.16 -11.89 4.99
C SER A 243 -6.09 -12.94 4.36
N ALA A 244 -6.49 -13.92 5.16
CA ALA A 244 -7.48 -14.92 4.74
C ALA A 244 -8.90 -14.34 4.61
N GLY A 245 -9.15 -13.12 5.09
CA GLY A 245 -10.44 -12.44 5.02
C GLY A 245 -10.59 -11.57 3.77
N THR A 246 -11.77 -10.94 3.61
CA THR A 246 -12.08 -10.09 2.45
C THR A 246 -12.07 -8.59 2.74
N ASN A 247 -11.70 -8.20 3.95
CA ASN A 247 -11.77 -6.81 4.43
C ASN A 247 -10.43 -6.06 4.36
N ASP A 248 -9.43 -6.66 3.72
CA ASP A 248 -8.11 -6.06 3.57
C ASP A 248 -8.17 -4.76 2.81
N THR A 249 -7.43 -3.77 3.31
CA THR A 249 -7.28 -2.47 2.65
C THR A 249 -5.84 -2.02 2.74
N ILE A 250 -5.37 -1.35 1.69
CA ILE A 250 -4.17 -0.53 1.73
C ILE A 250 -4.64 0.92 1.59
N VAL A 251 -4.44 1.72 2.63
CA VAL A 251 -4.88 3.12 2.67
C VAL A 251 -3.65 4.02 2.54
N ILE A 252 -3.67 4.88 1.53
CA ILE A 252 -2.69 5.97 1.35
C ILE A 252 -3.46 7.27 1.45
N THR A 253 -3.10 8.13 2.40
CA THR A 253 -3.83 9.37 2.65
C THR A 253 -2.86 10.51 2.95
N ASN A 254 -3.10 11.65 2.30
CA ASN A 254 -2.50 12.93 2.66
C ASN A 254 -3.64 13.92 2.88
N THR A 255 -3.92 14.21 4.15
CA THR A 255 -5.00 15.14 4.54
C THR A 255 -4.61 16.62 4.45
N PRO A 256 -3.43 17.07 4.94
CA PRO A 256 -3.11 18.51 4.95
C PRO A 256 -2.56 19.05 3.62
N GLY A 257 -2.07 18.19 2.72
CA GLY A 257 -1.44 18.62 1.46
C GLY A 257 -2.45 19.20 0.47
N THR A 258 -2.22 20.43 0.00
CA THR A 258 -3.10 21.13 -0.94
C THR A 258 -2.51 21.30 -2.35
N ALA A 259 -1.23 21.03 -2.53
CA ALA A 259 -0.57 21.08 -3.83
C ALA A 259 -0.90 19.84 -4.68
N ALA A 260 -0.80 19.96 -6.01
CA ALA A 260 -1.08 18.87 -6.96
C ALA A 260 -0.27 17.58 -6.70
N GLY A 261 0.90 17.69 -6.05
CA GLY A 261 1.78 16.57 -5.70
C GLY A 261 1.63 16.05 -4.26
N ALA A 262 0.56 16.40 -3.53
CA ALA A 262 0.33 15.94 -2.15
C ALA A 262 0.47 14.41 -2.03
N ILE A 263 0.03 13.68 -3.06
CA ILE A 263 0.40 12.27 -3.29
C ILE A 263 0.92 12.21 -4.72
N THR A 264 2.15 11.74 -4.90
CA THR A 264 2.77 11.58 -6.23
C THR A 264 3.03 10.10 -6.50
N LEU A 265 2.49 9.58 -7.60
CA LEU A 265 2.85 8.28 -8.16
C LEU A 265 3.50 8.54 -9.52
N ALA A 266 4.80 8.27 -9.64
CA ALA A 266 5.56 8.56 -10.85
C ALA A 266 6.36 7.34 -11.31
N ALA A 267 6.22 6.99 -12.59
CA ALA A 267 7.03 6.00 -13.28
C ALA A 267 7.67 6.66 -14.51
N THR A 268 8.79 7.37 -14.35
CA THR A 268 9.36 8.24 -15.39
C THR A 268 9.93 7.51 -16.60
N ALA A 269 10.38 6.26 -16.44
CA ALA A 269 10.87 5.41 -17.53
C ALA A 269 9.81 4.42 -18.04
N GLY A 270 8.75 4.18 -17.27
CA GLY A 270 7.76 3.13 -17.51
C GLY A 270 6.33 3.66 -17.49
N GLY A 271 5.39 2.80 -17.10
CA GLY A 271 3.98 3.15 -16.94
C GLY A 271 3.45 2.77 -15.56
N ILE A 272 2.27 3.26 -15.24
CA ILE A 272 1.52 2.88 -14.04
C ILE A 272 0.37 1.97 -14.48
N THR A 273 0.35 0.74 -13.98
CA THR A 273 -0.74 -0.21 -14.26
C THR A 273 -1.68 -0.28 -13.06
N LEU A 274 -2.97 0.02 -13.27
CA LEU A 274 -4.03 -0.19 -12.28
C LEU A 274 -4.91 -1.35 -12.77
N THR A 275 -4.92 -2.46 -12.03
CA THR A 275 -5.78 -3.61 -12.32
C THR A 275 -6.84 -3.74 -11.23
N ALA A 276 -8.11 -3.75 -11.60
CA ALA A 276 -9.23 -3.92 -10.69
C ALA A 276 -10.21 -4.96 -11.23
N GLY A 277 -10.69 -5.86 -10.36
CA GLY A 277 -11.79 -6.76 -10.69
C GLY A 277 -13.17 -6.06 -10.73
N GLY A 278 -13.25 -4.84 -10.22
CA GLY A 278 -14.40 -3.96 -10.28
C GLY A 278 -14.05 -2.62 -10.94
N ALA A 279 -14.86 -1.58 -10.67
CA ALA A 279 -14.60 -0.24 -11.19
C ALA A 279 -13.38 0.42 -10.54
N ILE A 280 -12.69 1.25 -11.34
CA ILE A 280 -11.73 2.23 -10.83
C ILE A 280 -12.50 3.55 -10.66
N ASN A 281 -12.72 3.95 -9.41
CA ASN A 281 -13.47 5.18 -9.11
C ASN A 281 -12.51 6.38 -9.04
N LEU A 282 -12.78 7.43 -9.83
CA LEU A 282 -12.09 8.71 -9.78
C LEU A 282 -13.06 9.79 -9.28
N THR A 283 -13.12 9.97 -7.96
CA THR A 283 -14.08 10.87 -7.30
C THR A 283 -13.45 12.22 -6.95
N ALA A 284 -12.98 12.94 -7.96
CA ALA A 284 -12.37 14.26 -7.75
C ALA A 284 -13.46 15.32 -7.45
N THR A 285 -13.16 16.25 -6.53
CA THR A 285 -14.03 17.41 -6.25
C THR A 285 -13.86 18.55 -7.27
N SER A 286 -12.91 18.36 -8.19
CA SER A 286 -12.60 19.18 -9.36
C SER A 286 -12.36 18.23 -10.53
N ASP A 287 -12.03 18.75 -11.70
CA ASP A 287 -11.83 17.94 -12.90
C ASP A 287 -10.73 16.89 -12.77
N VAL A 288 -10.95 15.76 -13.45
CA VAL A 288 -9.87 14.82 -13.82
C VAL A 288 -9.24 15.33 -15.10
N VAL A 289 -7.97 15.73 -15.04
CA VAL A 289 -7.28 16.35 -16.17
C VAL A 289 -6.43 15.30 -16.90
N VAL A 290 -6.67 15.18 -18.21
CA VAL A 290 -5.74 14.53 -19.16
C VAL A 290 -5.02 15.64 -19.94
N PRO A 291 -3.69 15.60 -20.08
CA PRO A 291 -2.95 16.65 -20.81
C PRO A 291 -3.40 16.81 -22.27
N ALA A 292 -3.17 17.98 -22.86
CA ALA A 292 -3.47 18.23 -24.28
C ALA A 292 -2.65 17.30 -25.20
N ASN A 293 -3.27 16.82 -26.28
CA ASN A 293 -2.70 15.82 -27.19
C ASN A 293 -2.35 14.49 -26.50
N ILE A 294 -2.97 14.22 -25.36
CA ILE A 294 -3.01 12.92 -24.69
C ILE A 294 -4.48 12.56 -24.48
N GLY A 295 -4.83 11.29 -24.61
CA GLY A 295 -6.22 10.84 -24.52
C GLY A 295 -6.39 9.55 -23.74
N VAL A 296 -7.66 9.16 -23.58
CA VAL A 296 -8.04 7.85 -23.06
C VAL A 296 -8.23 6.92 -24.25
N THR A 297 -7.42 5.86 -24.30
CA THR A 297 -7.49 4.84 -25.36
C THR A 297 -8.31 3.64 -24.87
N PHE A 298 -9.21 3.16 -25.72
CA PHE A 298 -9.96 1.95 -25.53
C PHE A 298 -9.45 0.91 -26.52
N GLY A 299 -8.83 -0.17 -26.02
CA GLY A 299 -8.17 -1.14 -26.90
C GLY A 299 -6.98 -0.52 -27.64
N THR A 300 -6.86 -0.77 -28.95
CA THR A 300 -5.68 -0.37 -29.74
C THR A 300 -5.94 0.77 -30.73
N GLY A 301 -7.18 1.26 -30.89
CA GLY A 301 -7.52 2.24 -31.93
C GLY A 301 -8.53 3.30 -31.52
N GLU A 302 -9.49 2.98 -30.67
CA GLU A 302 -10.49 3.93 -30.20
C GLU A 302 -9.90 4.88 -29.15
N LYS A 303 -10.15 6.18 -29.29
CA LYS A 303 -9.55 7.20 -28.42
C LYS A 303 -10.45 8.42 -28.26
N ILE A 304 -10.42 9.02 -27.06
CA ILE A 304 -11.02 10.32 -26.77
C ILE A 304 -9.90 11.25 -26.30
N GLU A 305 -9.71 12.38 -26.99
CA GLU A 305 -8.56 13.27 -26.80
C GLU A 305 -8.90 14.73 -27.08
N GLY A 306 -8.34 15.66 -26.28
CA GLY A 306 -8.44 17.09 -26.52
C GLY A 306 -7.09 17.74 -26.84
N ASP A 307 -7.10 18.80 -27.65
CA ASP A 307 -5.90 19.58 -28.03
C ASP A 307 -5.90 21.02 -27.49
N SER A 308 -6.78 21.31 -26.52
CA SER A 308 -7.11 22.64 -25.96
C SER A 308 -8.09 23.48 -26.81
N THR A 309 -8.46 23.03 -28.01
CA THR A 309 -9.47 23.68 -28.86
C THR A 309 -10.65 22.74 -29.08
N ASP A 310 -10.37 21.55 -29.59
CA ASP A 310 -11.36 20.56 -29.99
C ASP A 310 -11.27 19.29 -29.12
N LEU A 311 -12.40 18.60 -29.00
CA LEU A 311 -12.46 17.21 -28.54
C LEU A 311 -12.59 16.31 -29.77
N THR A 312 -11.61 15.44 -29.98
CA THR A 312 -11.63 14.45 -31.04
C THR A 312 -11.97 13.06 -30.48
N VAL A 313 -12.95 12.41 -31.11
CA VAL A 313 -13.28 11.00 -30.86
C VAL A 313 -12.82 10.18 -32.07
N THR A 314 -11.72 9.45 -31.91
CA THR A 314 -11.20 8.55 -32.94
C THR A 314 -11.86 7.18 -32.77
N SER A 315 -12.44 6.66 -33.86
CA SER A 315 -13.10 5.36 -33.90
C SER A 315 -12.62 4.58 -35.12
N GLY A 316 -12.33 3.27 -34.94
CA GLY A 316 -12.03 2.37 -36.06
C GLY A 316 -13.26 1.97 -36.88
N GLY A 317 -14.47 2.23 -36.35
CA GLY A 317 -15.76 1.99 -37.00
C GLY A 317 -16.71 3.17 -36.82
N ALA A 318 -18.01 2.88 -36.71
CA ALA A 318 -19.02 3.91 -36.45
C ALA A 318 -18.99 4.43 -35.00
N ILE A 319 -19.38 5.69 -34.81
CA ILE A 319 -19.74 6.23 -33.49
C ILE A 319 -21.22 5.97 -33.27
N ASN A 320 -21.53 4.95 -32.47
CA ASN A 320 -22.93 4.60 -32.17
C ASN A 320 -23.48 5.49 -31.04
N LEU A 321 -24.47 6.33 -31.36
CA LEU A 321 -25.20 7.16 -30.39
C LEU A 321 -26.55 6.50 -30.05
N THR A 322 -26.58 5.64 -29.04
CA THR A 322 -27.77 4.87 -28.64
C THR A 322 -28.53 5.53 -27.49
N ALA A 323 -28.97 6.77 -27.69
CA ALA A 323 -29.71 7.53 -26.67
C ALA A 323 -31.12 6.94 -26.44
N THR A 324 -31.56 6.91 -25.17
CA THR A 324 -32.95 6.54 -24.77
C THR A 324 -33.94 7.70 -24.89
N SER A 325 -33.44 8.85 -25.32
CA SER A 325 -34.07 10.15 -25.53
C SER A 325 -33.39 10.75 -26.78
N ASP A 326 -33.54 12.04 -27.03
CA ASP A 326 -32.92 12.73 -28.15
C ASP A 326 -31.40 12.91 -27.97
N VAL A 327 -30.68 12.88 -29.10
CA VAL A 327 -29.36 13.50 -29.22
C VAL A 327 -29.57 14.97 -29.55
N VAL A 328 -29.20 15.86 -28.63
CA VAL A 328 -29.44 17.30 -28.76
C VAL A 328 -28.19 18.01 -29.24
N VAL A 329 -28.35 18.80 -30.30
CA VAL A 329 -27.40 19.85 -30.69
C VAL A 329 -28.04 21.20 -30.30
N PRO A 330 -27.32 22.11 -29.62
CA PRO A 330 -27.87 23.40 -29.21
C PRO A 330 -28.39 24.24 -30.39
N ALA A 331 -29.33 25.15 -30.14
CA ALA A 331 -29.84 26.06 -31.17
C ALA A 331 -28.73 26.96 -31.74
N ASN A 332 -28.77 27.22 -33.06
CA ASN A 332 -27.73 27.93 -33.81
C ASN A 332 -26.34 27.25 -33.76
N ILE A 333 -26.32 25.96 -33.43
CA ILE A 333 -25.19 25.05 -33.58
C ILE A 333 -25.68 23.89 -34.44
N GLY A 334 -24.83 23.43 -35.36
CA GLY A 334 -25.20 22.38 -36.29
C GLY A 334 -24.16 21.28 -36.40
N VAL A 335 -24.52 20.24 -37.14
CA VAL A 335 -23.59 19.21 -37.57
C VAL A 335 -23.04 19.65 -38.93
N THR A 336 -21.74 19.92 -38.95
CA THR A 336 -21.02 20.30 -40.18
C THR A 336 -20.38 19.07 -40.81
N PHE A 337 -20.53 18.93 -42.12
CA PHE A 337 -19.85 17.92 -42.91
C PHE A 337 -18.78 18.61 -43.77
N GLY A 338 -17.52 18.59 -43.33
CA GLY A 338 -16.48 19.38 -43.97
C GLY A 338 -16.59 20.85 -43.61
N THR A 339 -16.50 21.76 -44.59
CA THR A 339 -16.44 23.22 -44.34
C THR A 339 -17.67 24.00 -44.81
N GLY A 340 -18.59 23.40 -45.58
CA GLY A 340 -19.72 24.12 -46.20
C GLY A 340 -21.09 23.50 -45.96
N GLU A 341 -21.18 22.17 -45.83
CA GLU A 341 -22.43 21.45 -45.62
C GLU A 341 -22.82 21.44 -44.14
N LYS A 342 -24.06 21.79 -43.83
CA LYS A 342 -24.53 21.92 -42.45
C LYS A 342 -25.99 21.53 -42.29
N ILE A 343 -26.31 20.86 -41.19
CA ILE A 343 -27.68 20.65 -40.71
C ILE A 343 -27.81 21.35 -39.35
N GLU A 344 -28.75 22.30 -39.24
CA GLU A 344 -28.85 23.21 -38.09
C GLU A 344 -30.29 23.59 -37.78
N GLY A 345 -30.63 23.60 -36.49
CA GLY A 345 -31.89 24.14 -35.99
C GLY A 345 -31.69 25.43 -35.19
N ASP A 346 -32.67 26.34 -35.23
CA ASP A 346 -32.68 27.60 -34.46
C ASP A 346 -33.79 27.66 -33.40
N SER A 347 -34.41 26.51 -33.10
CA SER A 347 -35.62 26.31 -32.27
C SER A 347 -36.96 26.57 -32.99
N THR A 348 -36.95 27.12 -34.21
CA THR A 348 -38.15 27.31 -35.02
C THR A 348 -38.06 26.52 -36.32
N ASP A 349 -36.94 26.67 -37.01
CA ASP A 349 -36.69 26.09 -38.32
C ASP A 349 -35.55 25.07 -38.27
N LEU A 350 -35.61 24.07 -39.15
CA LEU A 350 -34.50 23.20 -39.50
C LEU A 350 -33.98 23.61 -40.88
N THR A 351 -32.74 24.07 -40.94
CA THR A 351 -32.09 24.45 -42.20
C THR A 351 -31.07 23.38 -42.59
N VAL A 352 -31.16 22.91 -43.83
CA VAL A 352 -30.14 22.09 -44.47
C VAL A 352 -29.44 22.94 -45.52
N THR A 353 -28.17 23.24 -45.29
CA THR A 353 -27.35 24.04 -46.18
C THR A 353 -26.34 23.14 -46.90
N SER A 354 -26.28 23.26 -48.22
CA SER A 354 -25.27 22.60 -49.05
C SER A 354 -24.60 23.64 -49.95
N GLY A 355 -23.28 23.53 -50.12
CA GLY A 355 -22.56 24.34 -51.12
C GLY A 355 -22.87 23.94 -52.56
N GLY A 356 -23.56 22.82 -52.76
CA GLY A 356 -23.92 22.27 -54.07
C GLY A 356 -25.36 21.76 -54.14
N LEU A 357 -25.54 20.59 -54.75
CA LEU A 357 -26.85 19.94 -54.87
C LEU A 357 -27.22 19.24 -53.56
N ILE A 358 -28.48 19.38 -53.13
CA ILE A 358 -29.08 18.49 -52.12
C ILE A 358 -29.87 17.42 -52.87
N THR A 359 -29.44 16.16 -52.77
CA THR A 359 -30.14 15.01 -53.36
C THR A 359 -30.97 14.32 -52.29
N LEU A 360 -32.30 14.31 -52.43
CA LEU A 360 -33.21 13.51 -51.61
C LEU A 360 -33.67 12.31 -52.42
N THR A 361 -33.10 11.13 -52.14
CA THR A 361 -33.52 9.87 -52.76
C THR A 361 -34.28 9.03 -51.74
N ALA A 362 -35.59 8.89 -51.95
CA ALA A 362 -36.42 7.96 -51.20
C ALA A 362 -36.59 6.65 -51.97
N THR A 363 -36.61 5.51 -51.29
CA THR A 363 -37.00 4.21 -51.89
C THR A 363 -38.51 4.11 -52.11
N GLY A 364 -39.28 5.00 -51.47
CA GLY A 364 -40.71 5.24 -51.73
C GLY A 364 -40.94 6.69 -52.17
N ASN A 365 -42.00 7.32 -51.67
CA ASN A 365 -42.30 8.73 -51.94
C ASN A 365 -41.56 9.67 -50.97
N THR A 366 -41.10 10.80 -51.49
CA THR A 366 -40.83 11.98 -50.66
C THR A 366 -42.15 12.74 -50.51
N VAL A 367 -42.60 12.99 -49.27
CA VAL A 367 -43.90 13.64 -48.98
C VAL A 367 -43.66 14.99 -48.31
N VAL A 368 -44.31 16.04 -48.82
CA VAL A 368 -44.41 17.35 -48.17
C VAL A 368 -45.87 17.56 -47.80
N THR A 369 -46.17 17.66 -46.50
CA THR A 369 -47.56 17.74 -45.99
C THR A 369 -48.14 19.15 -46.02
N ASN A 370 -47.27 20.16 -46.10
CA ASN A 370 -47.65 21.57 -46.22
C ASN A 370 -47.25 22.10 -47.61
N ALA A 371 -47.42 23.39 -47.84
CA ALA A 371 -46.99 24.02 -49.10
C ALA A 371 -45.48 23.86 -49.32
N ALA A 372 -45.10 23.37 -50.49
CA ALA A 372 -43.72 23.39 -50.96
C ALA A 372 -43.44 24.71 -51.70
N VAL A 373 -42.44 25.47 -51.26
CA VAL A 373 -41.98 26.67 -51.95
C VAL A 373 -40.70 26.34 -52.71
N ILE A 374 -40.73 26.51 -54.03
CA ILE A 374 -39.57 26.31 -54.91
C ILE A 374 -39.23 27.66 -55.53
N ASN A 375 -38.17 28.29 -55.04
CA ASN A 375 -37.71 29.57 -55.57
C ASN A 375 -37.01 29.44 -56.93
N GLY A 376 -36.52 28.24 -57.26
CA GLY A 376 -35.89 27.91 -58.54
C GLY A 376 -36.86 27.27 -59.54
N ALA A 377 -36.30 26.68 -60.60
CA ALA A 377 -37.09 25.89 -61.54
C ALA A 377 -37.48 24.53 -60.94
N PHE A 378 -38.74 24.12 -61.14
CA PHE A 378 -39.16 22.74 -60.89
C PHE A 378 -39.05 21.93 -62.19
N THR A 379 -38.19 20.91 -62.18
CA THR A 379 -37.98 20.00 -63.32
C THR A 379 -38.37 18.59 -62.91
N ALA A 380 -39.39 18.04 -63.57
CA ALA A 380 -39.77 16.64 -63.42
C ALA A 380 -39.30 15.84 -64.64
N SER A 381 -38.65 14.70 -64.42
CA SER A 381 -38.25 13.79 -65.51
C SER A 381 -39.40 12.94 -66.02
N GLU A 382 -40.51 12.90 -65.28
CA GLU A 382 -41.74 12.18 -65.61
C GLU A 382 -42.94 13.13 -65.49
N ALA A 383 -44.13 12.64 -65.81
CA ALA A 383 -45.35 13.42 -65.71
C ALA A 383 -45.61 13.88 -64.27
N ILE A 384 -45.98 15.15 -64.12
CA ILE A 384 -46.53 15.68 -62.87
C ILE A 384 -47.99 15.26 -62.81
N ILE A 385 -48.34 14.45 -61.81
CA ILE A 385 -49.72 14.03 -61.57
C ILE A 385 -50.31 14.95 -60.50
N PHE A 386 -51.36 15.67 -60.85
CA PHE A 386 -52.16 16.45 -59.89
C PHE A 386 -53.26 15.53 -59.33
N SER A 387 -53.34 15.40 -58.00
CA SER A 387 -54.32 14.51 -57.35
C SER A 387 -55.72 15.14 -57.20
N GLY A 388 -55.85 16.44 -57.44
CA GLY A 388 -57.11 17.18 -57.45
C GLY A 388 -57.68 17.29 -58.86
N ILE A 389 -58.02 16.15 -59.47
CA ILE A 389 -58.73 16.13 -60.74
C ILE A 389 -60.12 15.58 -60.44
N GLU A 390 -61.16 16.39 -60.68
CA GLU A 390 -62.52 15.88 -60.62
C GLU A 390 -62.76 14.97 -61.83
N THR A 391 -63.09 13.70 -61.59
CA THR A 391 -63.44 12.75 -62.66
C THR A 391 -64.92 12.42 -62.56
N ILE A 392 -65.69 12.75 -63.60
CA ILE A 392 -67.13 12.56 -63.67
C ILE A 392 -67.44 11.57 -64.79
N ALA A 393 -68.01 10.41 -64.41
CA ALA A 393 -68.44 9.38 -65.35
C ALA A 393 -69.78 9.76 -66.00
N ALA A 394 -70.06 9.18 -67.18
CA ALA A 394 -71.28 9.44 -67.94
C ALA A 394 -72.54 8.97 -67.20
N GLY A 395 -73.64 9.69 -67.42
CA GLY A 395 -74.92 9.38 -66.79
C GLY A 395 -75.94 10.48 -66.98
N GLY A 396 -76.89 10.24 -67.89
CA GLY A 396 -77.94 11.11 -68.48
C GLY A 396 -78.70 12.13 -67.61
N THR A 397 -78.02 12.90 -66.77
CA THR A 397 -78.54 13.96 -65.91
C THR A 397 -77.56 15.12 -65.85
N THR A 398 -78.05 16.30 -65.47
CA THR A 398 -77.22 17.49 -65.27
C THR A 398 -76.33 17.35 -64.04
N THR A 399 -75.02 17.42 -64.22
CA THR A 399 -74.02 17.33 -63.13
C THR A 399 -73.28 18.65 -62.97
N ALA A 400 -73.02 19.09 -61.74
CA ALA A 400 -72.24 20.30 -61.49
C ALA A 400 -70.74 19.97 -61.40
N LEU A 401 -69.91 20.80 -62.03
CA LEU A 401 -68.45 20.74 -61.89
C LEU A 401 -68.01 21.40 -60.57
N ASP A 402 -67.03 20.80 -59.89
CA ASP A 402 -66.47 21.30 -58.63
C ASP A 402 -65.58 22.53 -58.85
N LEU A 403 -65.94 23.66 -58.25
CA LEU A 403 -65.15 24.90 -58.37
C LEU A 403 -63.84 24.88 -57.57
N THR A 404 -63.54 23.84 -56.80
CA THR A 404 -62.28 23.74 -56.04
C THR A 404 -61.17 23.03 -56.82
N GLU A 405 -61.54 22.22 -57.81
CA GLU A 405 -60.59 21.60 -58.72
C GLU A 405 -60.34 22.50 -59.93
N SER A 406 -59.13 22.47 -60.48
CA SER A 406 -58.79 23.25 -61.68
C SER A 406 -58.80 22.41 -62.96
N LEU A 407 -58.90 21.09 -62.80
CA LEU A 407 -58.84 20.09 -63.85
C LEU A 407 -60.03 19.14 -63.68
N HIS A 408 -60.80 18.98 -64.75
CA HIS A 408 -61.98 18.14 -64.80
C HIS A 408 -61.85 17.17 -65.97
N SER A 409 -62.15 15.90 -65.71
CA SER A 409 -62.24 14.85 -66.70
C SER A 409 -63.68 14.36 -66.75
N ILE A 410 -64.35 14.56 -67.89
CA ILE A 410 -65.78 14.25 -68.05
C ILE A 410 -66.01 13.24 -69.18
N ASP A 411 -67.07 12.46 -69.08
CA ASP A 411 -67.53 11.50 -70.09
C ASP A 411 -68.98 11.82 -70.50
N ALA A 412 -69.38 11.44 -71.72
CA ALA A 412 -70.76 11.63 -72.18
C ALA A 412 -71.36 10.39 -72.84
N ASP A 413 -72.57 10.05 -72.42
CA ASP A 413 -73.33 8.90 -72.89
C ASP A 413 -74.15 9.17 -74.17
N VAL A 414 -74.59 8.09 -74.81
CA VAL A 414 -75.59 8.11 -75.90
C VAL A 414 -76.88 8.81 -75.46
N GLY A 415 -77.02 10.08 -75.84
CA GLY A 415 -78.11 10.96 -75.38
C GLY A 415 -77.62 12.37 -75.00
N GLY A 416 -76.31 12.50 -74.74
CA GLY A 416 -75.66 13.73 -74.32
C GLY A 416 -75.82 13.98 -72.82
N ASP A 417 -74.78 14.53 -72.22
CA ASP A 417 -74.71 14.86 -70.80
C ASP A 417 -74.48 16.36 -70.62
N ILE A 418 -75.02 16.95 -69.56
CA ILE A 418 -74.91 18.39 -69.29
C ILE A 418 -74.09 18.59 -68.01
N PHE A 419 -73.04 19.41 -68.11
CA PHE A 419 -72.14 19.75 -67.03
C PHE A 419 -72.29 21.24 -66.69
N THR A 420 -72.98 21.57 -65.61
CA THR A 420 -73.13 22.97 -65.21
C THR A 420 -71.90 23.46 -64.48
N LEU A 421 -71.45 24.67 -64.80
CA LEU A 421 -70.35 25.33 -64.11
C LEU A 421 -70.87 26.61 -63.45
N ALA A 422 -70.90 26.65 -62.13
CA ALA A 422 -71.28 27.88 -61.41
C ALA A 422 -70.23 28.99 -61.63
N ASP A 423 -70.58 30.23 -61.30
CA ASP A 423 -69.61 31.34 -61.37
C ASP A 423 -68.49 31.15 -60.35
N GLY A 424 -67.25 31.31 -60.81
CA GLY A 424 -66.03 31.12 -60.01
C GLY A 424 -65.55 32.39 -59.33
N THR A 425 -64.27 32.40 -58.96
CA THR A 425 -63.55 33.60 -58.48
C THR A 425 -62.69 34.21 -59.58
N ILE A 426 -62.51 35.54 -59.59
CA ILE A 426 -61.75 36.23 -60.63
C ILE A 426 -60.32 35.66 -60.73
N GLY A 427 -59.92 35.23 -61.92
CA GLY A 427 -58.61 34.63 -62.21
C GLY A 427 -58.59 33.11 -62.17
N GLN A 428 -59.65 32.45 -61.69
CA GLN A 428 -59.78 30.99 -61.68
C GLN A 428 -59.75 30.44 -63.10
N VAL A 429 -58.95 29.38 -63.32
CA VAL A 429 -58.87 28.66 -64.60
C VAL A 429 -59.34 27.23 -64.39
N MET A 430 -60.26 26.79 -65.26
CA MET A 430 -60.83 25.45 -65.28
C MET A 430 -60.48 24.80 -66.61
N THR A 431 -59.83 23.66 -66.58
CA THR A 431 -59.60 22.85 -67.78
C THR A 431 -60.51 21.65 -67.72
N ILE A 432 -61.43 21.54 -68.67
CA ILE A 432 -62.35 20.43 -68.79
C ILE A 432 -61.93 19.61 -69.99
N THR A 433 -61.71 18.33 -69.78
CA THR A 433 -61.28 17.38 -70.80
C THR A 433 -62.32 16.29 -70.95
N MET A 434 -62.73 16.03 -72.18
CA MET A 434 -63.57 14.89 -72.50
C MET A 434 -62.69 13.65 -72.59
N VAL A 435 -62.86 12.71 -71.65
CA VAL A 435 -62.02 11.49 -71.56
C VAL A 435 -62.66 10.26 -72.21
N SER A 436 -63.93 10.34 -72.57
CA SER A 436 -64.65 9.34 -73.37
C SER A 436 -65.88 10.02 -74.01
N ALA A 437 -66.31 9.54 -75.18
CA ALA A 437 -67.43 10.12 -75.92
C ALA A 437 -68.25 9.05 -76.65
N THR A 438 -69.43 8.73 -76.10
CA THR A 438 -70.48 8.03 -76.85
C THR A 438 -71.66 8.95 -77.21
N GLY A 439 -71.70 10.16 -76.63
CA GLY A 439 -72.55 11.28 -77.04
C GLY A 439 -71.87 12.64 -76.87
N ILE A 440 -72.66 13.70 -76.69
CA ILE A 440 -72.17 15.09 -76.62
C ILE A 440 -72.14 15.55 -75.16
N ALA A 441 -70.96 15.93 -74.66
CA ALA A 441 -70.83 16.66 -73.38
C ALA A 441 -71.16 18.13 -73.62
N THR A 442 -72.14 18.67 -72.90
CA THR A 442 -72.52 20.09 -72.94
C THR A 442 -72.15 20.74 -71.63
N VAL A 443 -71.05 21.48 -71.59
CA VAL A 443 -70.67 22.30 -70.44
C VAL A 443 -71.48 23.60 -70.49
N THR A 444 -72.26 23.89 -69.45
CA THR A 444 -73.10 25.10 -69.34
C THR A 444 -72.63 25.94 -68.17
N PRO A 445 -71.70 26.89 -68.38
CA PRO A 445 -71.38 27.88 -67.35
C PRO A 445 -72.56 28.80 -67.09
N ALA A 446 -72.75 29.22 -65.83
CA ALA A 446 -73.84 30.09 -65.43
C ALA A 446 -73.82 31.42 -66.19
N ASN A 447 -72.62 32.00 -66.38
CA ASN A 447 -72.40 33.17 -67.21
C ASN A 447 -71.24 32.96 -68.18
N LEU A 448 -71.46 32.27 -69.29
CA LEU A 448 -70.46 32.16 -70.37
C LEU A 448 -70.38 33.46 -71.19
N ALA A 449 -69.18 33.99 -71.38
CA ALA A 449 -68.96 35.12 -72.26
C ALA A 449 -69.05 34.69 -73.74
N GLY A 450 -69.96 35.32 -74.50
CA GLY A 450 -70.07 35.08 -75.94
C GLY A 450 -70.84 33.81 -76.35
N GLY A 451 -71.53 33.15 -75.41
CA GLY A 451 -72.34 31.97 -75.65
C GLY A 451 -73.16 31.57 -74.42
N THR A 452 -73.81 30.42 -74.49
CA THR A 452 -74.57 29.82 -73.37
C THR A 452 -73.94 28.53 -72.89
N SER A 453 -73.30 27.76 -73.78
CA SER A 453 -72.65 26.50 -73.44
C SER A 453 -71.50 26.18 -74.38
N VAL A 454 -70.69 25.21 -74.00
CA VAL A 454 -69.62 24.63 -74.81
C VAL A 454 -69.92 23.15 -74.97
N THR A 455 -69.88 22.66 -76.20
CA THR A 455 -70.06 21.25 -76.50
C THR A 455 -68.76 20.59 -76.96
N MET A 456 -68.61 19.34 -76.55
CA MET A 456 -67.56 18.43 -76.95
C MET A 456 -68.21 17.09 -77.36
N ASN A 457 -67.82 16.52 -78.50
CA ASN A 457 -68.45 15.35 -79.10
C ASN A 457 -67.46 14.19 -79.39
N ALA A 458 -66.19 14.34 -79.02
CA ALA A 458 -65.17 13.31 -79.18
C ALA A 458 -64.19 13.26 -78.00
N GLU A 459 -63.62 12.08 -77.76
CA GLU A 459 -62.56 11.89 -76.77
C GLU A 459 -61.33 12.75 -77.10
N GLY A 460 -60.76 13.40 -76.07
CA GLY A 460 -59.59 14.27 -76.18
C GLY A 460 -59.92 15.73 -76.54
N GLU A 461 -61.19 16.06 -76.75
CA GLU A 461 -61.64 17.45 -76.83
C GLU A 461 -61.54 18.12 -75.47
N THR A 462 -61.18 19.40 -75.47
CA THR A 462 -60.96 20.15 -74.24
C THR A 462 -61.47 21.57 -74.35
N VAL A 463 -61.86 22.14 -73.22
CA VAL A 463 -62.09 23.57 -73.08
C VAL A 463 -61.41 24.07 -71.82
N MET A 464 -60.72 25.20 -71.95
CA MET A 464 -60.12 25.91 -70.83
C MET A 464 -60.86 27.25 -70.66
N LEU A 465 -61.48 27.40 -69.50
CA LEU A 465 -62.30 28.54 -69.13
C LEU A 465 -61.60 29.33 -68.02
N GLN A 466 -61.65 30.66 -68.09
CA GLN A 466 -61.17 31.55 -67.05
C GLN A 466 -62.30 32.47 -66.60
N PHE A 467 -62.54 32.54 -65.29
CA PHE A 467 -63.52 33.48 -64.77
C PHE A 467 -62.91 34.88 -64.66
N VAL A 468 -63.46 35.84 -65.40
CA VAL A 468 -63.01 37.24 -65.43
C VAL A 468 -64.22 38.14 -65.21
N ASP A 469 -64.08 39.10 -64.29
CA ASP A 469 -65.15 39.97 -63.79
C ASP A 469 -66.37 39.20 -63.26
N THR A 470 -67.35 38.91 -64.13
CA THR A 470 -68.60 38.22 -63.80
C THR A 470 -68.94 37.11 -64.80
N GLN A 471 -68.01 36.73 -65.68
CA GLN A 471 -68.25 35.76 -66.75
C GLN A 471 -67.08 34.78 -66.91
N TRP A 472 -67.39 33.59 -67.41
CA TRP A 472 -66.41 32.62 -67.88
C TRP A 472 -66.00 32.95 -69.32
N TYR A 473 -64.71 33.19 -69.54
CA TYR A 473 -64.11 33.36 -70.85
C TYR A 473 -63.41 32.08 -71.28
N ILE A 474 -63.62 31.65 -72.52
CA ILE A 474 -62.81 30.57 -73.07
C ILE A 474 -61.45 31.15 -73.45
N ILE A 475 -60.40 30.62 -72.84
CA ILE A 475 -59.02 31.07 -73.04
C ILE A 475 -58.17 30.06 -73.81
N GLY A 476 -58.71 28.87 -74.05
CA GLY A 476 -58.07 27.82 -74.84
C GLY A 476 -58.92 26.56 -74.92
N GLY A 477 -58.45 25.57 -75.66
CA GLY A 477 -59.11 24.27 -75.80
C GLY A 477 -58.79 23.58 -77.13
N ASN A 478 -59.30 22.38 -77.31
CA ASN A 478 -59.18 21.56 -78.51
C ASN A 478 -60.56 21.11 -79.01
N ALA A 479 -60.92 21.51 -80.24
CA ALA A 479 -62.09 21.07 -81.00
C ALA A 479 -63.48 21.23 -80.32
N TYR A 480 -63.62 22.16 -79.38
CA TYR A 480 -64.91 22.50 -78.78
C TYR A 480 -65.79 23.37 -79.70
N THR A 481 -67.10 23.34 -79.48
CA THR A 481 -68.07 24.23 -80.16
C THR A 481 -68.85 25.07 -79.15
N VAL A 482 -68.85 26.39 -79.33
CA VAL A 482 -69.64 27.32 -78.51
C VAL A 482 -71.06 27.42 -79.07
N ILE A 483 -72.07 27.32 -78.18
CA ILE A 483 -73.50 27.38 -78.53
C ILE A 483 -74.16 28.61 -77.94
#